data_AF-A0ABD6DDB9-F1
#
_entry.id   AF-A0ABD6DDB9-F1
#
_cell.length_a   1.000
_cell.length_b   1.000
_cell.length_c   1.000
_cell.angle_alpha   90.00
_cell.angle_beta   90.00
_cell.angle_gamma   90.00
#
_symmetry.space_group_name_H-M   'P 1'
#
loop_
_entity.id
_entity.type
_entity.pdbx_description
1 polymer ?
#
loop_
_entity_poly.entity_id
_entity_poly.type
_entity_poly.pdbx_seq_one_letter_code
_entity_poly.pdbx_strand_id
1 'polypeptide(L)'
;MDATEAETACFEAGIKFGTLYHQFAGTPVSPDSAASLETAMAEAIENQPHCVDVTVDVLEAEIAAALAEQSADYLELTGRFMEVELVVEYEGTRVETSMSMEGDYPMMRVDDVE
;
A
#
# COMPACT_ATOMS: atom_id res chain seq x y z
N MET A 1 4.09 24.96 -19.16
CA MET A 1 2.95 24.08 -19.46
C MET A 1 2.52 23.51 -18.14
N ASP A 2 1.23 23.53 -17.87
CA ASP A 2 0.68 22.91 -16.67
C ASP A 2 0.51 21.41 -16.93
N ALA A 3 0.50 20.60 -15.87
CA ALA A 3 0.28 19.16 -15.96
C ALA A 3 -1.13 18.86 -16.47
N THR A 4 -1.28 17.78 -17.22
CA THR A 4 -2.58 17.21 -17.56
C THR A 4 -3.26 16.62 -16.31
N GLU A 5 -4.56 16.39 -16.39
CA GLU A 5 -5.33 15.74 -15.33
C GLU A 5 -4.78 14.34 -15.01
N ALA A 6 -4.43 13.56 -16.05
CA ALA A 6 -3.78 12.24 -15.90
C ALA A 6 -2.40 12.32 -15.22
N GLU A 7 -1.56 13.29 -15.59
CA GLU A 7 -0.27 13.48 -14.92
C GLU A 7 -0.46 13.84 -13.45
N THR A 8 -1.47 14.66 -13.14
CA THR A 8 -1.78 15.08 -11.77
C THR A 8 -2.35 13.92 -10.95
N ALA A 9 -3.26 13.12 -11.51
CA ALA A 9 -3.82 11.94 -10.87
C ALA A 9 -2.74 10.87 -10.58
N CYS A 10 -1.86 10.61 -11.55
CA CYS A 10 -0.70 9.71 -11.34
C CYS A 10 0.26 10.26 -10.27
N PHE A 11 0.49 11.58 -10.26
CA PHE A 11 1.33 12.22 -9.25
C PHE A 11 0.75 12.06 -7.84
N GLU A 12 -0.57 12.26 -7.69
CA GLU A 12 -1.27 12.01 -6.44
C GLU A 12 -1.10 10.55 -6.02
N ALA A 13 -1.32 9.56 -6.89
CA ALA A 13 -1.10 8.15 -6.55
C ALA A 13 0.32 7.87 -6.00
N GLY A 14 1.35 8.49 -6.62
CA GLY A 14 2.72 8.43 -6.12
C GLY A 14 2.90 9.01 -4.70
N ILE A 15 2.23 10.12 -4.37
CA ILE A 15 2.22 10.68 -3.00
C ILE A 15 1.64 9.68 -2.00
N LYS A 16 0.52 9.03 -2.36
CA LYS A 16 -0.16 8.09 -1.45
C LYS A 16 0.70 6.88 -1.18
N PHE A 17 1.29 6.27 -2.21
CA PHE A 17 2.21 5.14 -2.02
C PHE A 17 3.47 5.53 -1.24
N GLY A 18 4.06 6.69 -1.53
CA GLY A 18 5.21 7.18 -0.78
C GLY A 18 4.89 7.34 0.71
N THR A 19 3.70 7.88 1.02
CA THR A 19 3.21 8.02 2.39
C THR A 19 2.91 6.67 3.02
N LEU A 20 2.15 5.80 2.36
CA LEU A 20 1.78 4.46 2.84
C LEU A 20 3.04 3.65 3.19
N TYR A 21 3.97 3.53 2.24
CA TYR A 21 5.14 2.70 2.44
C TYR A 21 6.01 3.22 3.58
N HIS A 22 6.36 4.51 3.58
CA HIS A 22 7.30 5.05 4.56
C HIS A 22 6.69 5.36 5.93
N GLN A 23 5.37 5.51 6.04
CA GLN A 23 4.69 5.69 7.32
C GLN A 23 4.56 4.38 8.10
N PHE A 24 4.35 3.26 7.40
CA PHE A 24 4.04 1.97 8.02
C PHE A 24 5.19 0.95 7.99
N ALA A 25 6.17 1.08 7.09
CA ALA A 25 7.36 0.23 7.11
C ALA A 25 8.06 0.30 8.48
N GLY A 26 8.43 -0.85 9.03
CA GLY A 26 9.01 -0.97 10.37
C GLY A 26 7.98 -1.17 11.49
N THR A 27 6.67 -1.08 11.21
CA THR A 27 5.63 -1.35 12.22
C THR A 27 5.71 -2.80 12.70
N PRO A 28 5.79 -3.04 14.01
CA PRO A 28 5.68 -4.40 14.55
C PRO A 28 4.35 -5.04 14.17
N VAL A 29 4.40 -6.22 13.56
CA VAL A 29 3.23 -6.98 13.11
C VAL A 29 3.41 -8.48 13.37
N SER A 30 2.33 -9.09 13.84
CA SER A 30 2.12 -10.54 13.96
C SER A 30 0.80 -10.93 13.26
N PRO A 31 0.54 -12.23 13.05
CA PRO A 31 -0.73 -12.69 12.47
C PRO A 31 -1.96 -12.12 13.20
N ASP A 32 -1.93 -12.10 14.53
CA ASP A 32 -3.03 -11.58 15.36
C ASP A 32 -3.31 -10.08 15.14
N SER A 33 -2.30 -9.30 14.75
CA SER A 33 -2.41 -7.85 14.55
C SER A 33 -2.63 -7.44 13.09
N ALA A 34 -2.39 -8.34 12.13
CA ALA A 34 -2.35 -8.06 10.70
C ALA A 34 -3.63 -7.36 10.21
N ALA A 35 -4.80 -7.94 10.50
CA ALA A 35 -6.09 -7.38 10.08
C ALA A 35 -6.37 -5.98 10.65
N SER A 36 -5.95 -5.72 11.89
CA SER A 36 -6.12 -4.39 12.49
C SER A 36 -5.20 -3.33 11.88
N LEU A 37 -3.98 -3.74 11.51
CA LEU A 37 -3.01 -2.87 10.85
C LEU A 37 -3.46 -2.56 9.43
N GLU A 38 -3.92 -3.56 8.69
CA GLU A 38 -4.51 -3.43 7.36
C GLU A 38 -5.60 -2.35 7.33
N THR A 39 -6.59 -2.47 8.22
CA THR A 39 -7.69 -1.51 8.35
C THR A 39 -7.16 -0.10 8.64
N ALA A 40 -6.23 0.03 9.60
CA ALA A 40 -5.67 1.31 9.97
C ALA A 40 -4.86 1.95 8.83
N MET A 41 -4.17 1.14 8.02
CA MET A 41 -3.44 1.60 6.85
C MET A 41 -4.39 2.12 5.77
N ALA A 42 -5.42 1.35 5.41
CA ALA A 42 -6.42 1.75 4.43
C ALA A 42 -7.09 3.07 4.84
N GLU A 43 -7.66 3.13 6.05
CA GLU A 43 -8.36 4.33 6.55
C GLU A 43 -7.44 5.57 6.60
N ALA A 44 -6.16 5.40 6.96
CA ALA A 44 -5.21 6.51 7.02
C ALA A 44 -4.89 7.08 5.63
N ILE A 45 -4.81 6.22 4.60
CA ILE A 45 -4.47 6.63 3.24
C ILE A 45 -5.69 7.16 2.50
N GLU A 46 -6.86 6.57 2.69
CA GLU A 46 -8.14 7.09 2.17
C GLU A 46 -8.45 8.51 2.65
N ASN A 47 -7.99 8.87 3.85
CA ASN A 47 -8.13 10.24 4.36
C ASN A 47 -7.31 11.30 3.57
N GLN A 48 -6.44 10.89 2.64
CA GLN A 48 -5.71 11.81 1.77
C GLN A 48 -6.60 12.34 0.64
N PRO A 49 -6.35 13.58 0.13
CA PRO A 49 -7.11 14.13 -0.99
C PRO A 49 -7.11 13.22 -2.23
N HIS A 50 -8.21 13.18 -2.96
CA HIS A 50 -8.36 12.44 -4.24
C HIS A 50 -8.27 10.92 -4.13
N CYS A 51 -8.15 10.35 -2.93
CA CYS A 51 -8.17 8.92 -2.71
C CYS A 51 -9.63 8.44 -2.71
N VAL A 52 -9.96 7.49 -3.59
CA VAL A 52 -11.32 6.95 -3.70
C VAL A 52 -11.46 5.65 -2.93
N ASP A 53 -10.46 4.79 -3.00
CA ASP A 53 -10.47 3.46 -2.40
C ASP A 53 -9.03 3.01 -2.14
N VAL A 54 -8.80 2.37 -1.00
CA VAL A 54 -7.54 1.71 -0.69
C VAL A 54 -7.82 0.34 -0.12
N THR A 55 -7.31 -0.68 -0.80
CA THR A 55 -7.23 -2.03 -0.23
C THR A 55 -5.79 -2.30 0.13
N VAL A 56 -5.56 -2.71 1.38
CA VAL A 56 -4.28 -3.25 1.83
C VAL A 56 -4.54 -4.72 2.15
N ASP A 57 -3.63 -5.62 1.83
CA ASP A 57 -3.63 -7.00 2.32
C ASP A 57 -2.33 -7.22 3.07
N VAL A 58 -2.41 -7.37 4.40
CA VAL A 58 -1.25 -7.72 5.21
C VAL A 58 -1.14 -9.25 5.25
N LEU A 59 -0.13 -9.77 4.56
CA LEU A 59 -0.01 -11.20 4.20
C LEU A 59 0.25 -12.10 5.42
N GLU A 60 -0.82 -12.44 6.15
CA GLU A 60 -0.77 -13.20 7.41
C GLU A 60 0.00 -14.52 7.29
N ALA A 61 -0.22 -15.25 6.19
CA ALA A 61 0.44 -16.53 5.93
C ALA A 61 1.96 -16.38 5.75
N GLU A 62 2.40 -15.33 5.05
CA GLU A 62 3.82 -15.03 4.84
C GLU A 62 4.49 -14.58 6.15
N ILE A 63 3.77 -13.81 6.97
CA ILE A 63 4.24 -13.43 8.31
C ILE A 63 4.40 -14.68 9.19
N ALA A 64 3.38 -15.54 9.25
CA ALA A 64 3.41 -16.77 10.04
C ALA A 64 4.55 -17.70 9.60
N ALA A 65 4.77 -17.85 8.29
CA ALA A 65 5.88 -18.63 7.74
C ALA A 65 7.24 -18.04 8.13
N ALA A 66 7.40 -16.72 8.06
CA ALA A 66 8.64 -16.04 8.45
C ALA A 66 8.93 -16.13 9.95
N LEU A 67 7.90 -16.16 10.80
CA LEU A 67 8.04 -16.28 12.25
C LEU A 67 8.33 -17.71 12.71
N ALA A 68 7.94 -18.73 11.95
CA ALA A 68 8.18 -20.14 12.31
C ALA A 68 9.67 -20.49 12.49
N GLU A 69 10.57 -19.71 11.89
CA GLU A 69 12.02 -19.86 11.99
C GLU A 69 12.65 -18.94 13.06
N GLN A 70 11.83 -18.16 13.78
CA GLN A 70 12.27 -17.14 14.71
C GLN A 70 11.78 -17.41 16.14
N SER A 71 12.48 -16.83 17.12
CA SER A 71 12.06 -16.90 18.53
C SER A 71 11.11 -15.76 18.93
N ALA A 72 10.92 -14.77 18.06
CA ALA A 72 10.03 -13.63 18.30
C ALA A 72 8.63 -13.94 17.77
N ASP A 73 7.62 -13.37 18.43
CA ASP A 73 6.20 -13.56 18.05
C ASP A 73 5.71 -12.51 17.02
N TYR A 74 6.59 -11.61 16.58
CA TYR A 74 6.31 -10.55 15.63
C TYR A 74 7.55 -10.22 14.78
N LEU A 75 7.32 -9.55 13.66
CA LEU A 75 8.36 -9.00 12.79
C LEU A 75 8.05 -7.54 12.44
N GLU A 76 8.97 -6.88 11.75
CA GLU A 76 8.76 -5.54 11.22
C GLU A 76 8.07 -5.62 9.85
N LEU A 77 6.98 -4.88 9.66
CA LEU A 77 6.29 -4.79 8.37
C LEU A 77 7.25 -4.24 7.31
N THR A 78 7.37 -4.96 6.20
CA THR A 78 8.11 -4.54 5.01
C THR A 78 7.24 -4.78 3.77
N GLY A 79 7.64 -4.24 2.62
CA GLY A 79 6.91 -4.48 1.36
C GLY A 79 6.72 -5.95 0.98
N ARG A 80 7.53 -6.87 1.54
CA ARG A 80 7.34 -8.32 1.34
C ARG A 80 6.03 -8.84 1.95
N PHE A 81 5.53 -8.20 3.00
CA PHE A 81 4.42 -8.68 3.81
C PHE A 81 3.13 -7.91 3.56
N MET A 82 3.05 -7.13 2.48
CA MET A 82 1.83 -6.42 2.12
C MET A 82 1.65 -6.29 0.62
N GLU A 83 0.41 -6.43 0.18
CA GLU A 83 -0.04 -6.02 -1.15
C GLU A 83 -1.01 -4.84 -0.98
N VAL A 84 -1.04 -3.95 -1.98
CA VAL A 84 -1.88 -2.76 -1.92
C VAL A 84 -2.51 -2.53 -3.28
N GLU A 85 -3.80 -2.19 -3.30
CA GLU A 85 -4.50 -1.59 -4.42
C GLU A 85 -4.97 -0.20 -4.01
N LEU A 86 -4.79 0.78 -4.89
CA LEU A 86 -5.12 2.17 -4.60
C LEU A 86 -5.72 2.84 -5.82
N VAL A 87 -6.80 3.56 -5.59
CA VAL A 87 -7.54 4.28 -6.62
C VAL A 87 -7.52 5.77 -6.33
N VAL A 88 -7.10 6.56 -7.32
CA VAL A 88 -7.15 8.03 -7.29
C VAL A 88 -8.16 8.53 -8.32
N GLU A 89 -8.91 9.57 -7.97
CA GLU A 89 -9.74 10.32 -8.92
C GLU A 89 -9.48 11.83 -8.79
N TYR A 90 -9.07 12.45 -9.90
CA TYR A 90 -8.79 13.88 -9.99
C TYR A 90 -9.47 14.47 -11.23
N GLU A 91 -10.39 15.42 -11.02
CA GLU A 91 -11.13 16.12 -12.09
C GLU A 91 -11.76 15.17 -13.13
N GLY A 92 -12.24 14.01 -12.69
CA GLY A 92 -12.86 12.99 -13.54
C GLY A 92 -11.90 12.01 -14.23
N THR A 93 -10.58 12.18 -14.05
CA THR A 93 -9.59 11.17 -14.45
C THR A 93 -9.40 10.16 -13.31
N ARG A 94 -9.55 8.87 -13.60
CA ARG A 94 -9.39 7.77 -12.64
C ARG A 94 -8.06 7.05 -12.90
N VAL A 95 -7.31 6.78 -11.84
CA VAL A 95 -6.05 6.04 -11.91
C VAL A 95 -6.11 4.86 -10.95
N GLU A 96 -5.98 3.66 -11.49
CA GLU A 96 -5.89 2.42 -10.73
C GLU A 96 -4.44 1.99 -10.61
N THR A 97 -4.04 1.61 -9.41
CA THR A 97 -2.65 1.35 -9.08
C THR A 97 -2.51 0.21 -8.08
N SER A 98 -1.32 -0.40 -8.05
CA SER A 98 -1.04 -1.50 -7.15
C SER A 98 0.41 -1.50 -6.67
N MET A 99 0.64 -2.18 -5.56
CA MET A 99 1.95 -2.55 -5.06
C MET A 99 1.98 -4.02 -4.67
N SER A 100 2.93 -4.76 -5.23
CA SER A 100 3.19 -6.17 -4.90
C SER A 100 4.66 -6.49 -5.14
N MET A 101 5.12 -7.65 -4.67
CA MET A 101 6.51 -8.08 -4.89
C MET A 101 6.74 -8.47 -6.37
N GLU A 102 7.71 -7.81 -7.00
CA GLU A 102 8.29 -8.22 -8.28
C GLU A 102 9.73 -8.70 -8.03
N GLY A 103 9.90 -10.02 -7.92
CA GLY A 103 11.17 -10.61 -7.51
C GLY A 103 11.49 -10.29 -6.05
N ASP A 104 12.52 -9.49 -5.82
CA ASP A 104 12.96 -9.05 -4.48
C ASP A 104 12.60 -7.58 -4.18
N TYR A 105 11.78 -6.94 -5.02
CA TYR A 105 11.42 -5.54 -4.92
C TYR A 105 9.90 -5.31 -4.79
N PRO A 106 9.41 -4.52 -3.82
CA PRO A 106 7.99 -4.15 -3.75
C PRO A 106 7.70 -3.08 -4.80
N MET A 107 7.20 -3.50 -5.97
CA MET A 107 6.98 -2.64 -7.13
C MET A 107 5.63 -1.94 -7.00
N MET A 108 5.65 -0.60 -7.02
CA MET A 108 4.46 0.24 -7.18
C MET A 108 4.26 0.54 -8.66
N ARG A 109 3.04 0.41 -9.17
CA ARG A 109 2.74 0.62 -10.59
C ARG A 109 1.37 1.27 -10.80
N VAL A 110 1.26 1.98 -11.93
CA VAL A 110 -0.02 2.37 -12.50
C VAL A 110 -0.51 1.22 -13.37
N ASP A 111 -1.69 0.70 -13.06
CA ASP A 111 -2.34 -0.39 -13.77
C ASP A 111 -3.18 0.13 -14.94
N ASP A 112 -3.95 1.20 -14.70
CA ASP A 112 -4.83 1.82 -15.69
C ASP A 112 -5.04 3.33 -15.45
N VAL A 113 -5.38 4.06 -16.52
CA VAL A 113 -5.71 5.48 -16.50
C VAL A 113 -6.91 5.71 -17.43
N GLU A 114 -8.05 6.10 -16.86
CA GLU A 114 -9.31 6.37 -17.55
C GLU A 114 -9.64 7.87 -17.62
#